data_AF-A0A3S1EY11-F1
#
_entry.id   AF-A0A3S1EY11-F1
#
_cell.length_a   1.000
_cell.length_b   1.000
_cell.length_c   1.000
_cell.angle_alpha   90.00
_cell.angle_beta   90.00
_cell.angle_gamma   90.00
#
_symmetry.space_group_name_H-M   'P 1'
#
loop_
_entity.id
_entity.type
_entity.pdbx_description
1 polymer ?
#
loop_
_entity_poly.entity_id
_entity_poly.type
_entity_poly.pdbx_seq_one_letter_code
_entity_poly.pdbx_strand_id
1 'polypeptide(L)' 'VAYIVDRQHEQYAGALDAGHAAGIVRGAVGQSGRNEDYVLSTLEHLEALGIRDHWLEEVGRQVSPS' A
#
# COMPACT_ATOMS: atom_id res chain seq x y z
N VAL A 1 -19.14 9.09 8.31
CA VAL A 1 -17.93 9.73 8.90
C VAL A 1 -16.71 9.16 8.18
N ALA A 2 -15.69 9.97 7.91
CA ALA A 2 -14.46 9.54 7.24
C ALA A 2 -13.23 10.10 7.99
N TYR A 3 -12.10 9.39 7.90
CA TYR A 3 -10.80 9.83 8.42
C TYR A 3 -9.91 10.21 7.23
N ILE A 4 -9.20 11.34 7.35
CA ILE A 4 -8.27 11.84 6.33
C ILE A 4 -6.93 12.12 7.01
N VAL A 5 -5.84 11.87 6.29
CA VAL A 5 -4.47 12.12 6.78
C VAL A 5 -4.19 13.62 6.98
N ASP A 6 -3.50 13.95 8.07
CA ASP A 6 -2.87 15.26 8.25
C ASP A 6 -1.56 15.31 7.46
N ARG A 7 -1.48 16.23 6.49
CA ARG A 7 -0.29 16.40 5.63
C ARG A 7 0.89 17.09 6.34
N GLN A 8 0.69 17.64 7.53
CA GLN A 8 1.75 18.23 8.35
C GLN A 8 2.37 17.22 9.34
N HIS A 9 1.82 16.00 9.44
CA HIS A 9 2.32 14.98 10.36
C HIS A 9 3.68 14.43 9.92
N GLU A 10 4.60 14.18 10.86
CA GLU A 10 5.98 13.75 10.56
C GLU A 10 6.07 12.41 9.80
N GLN A 11 5.05 11.56 9.95
CA GLN A 11 4.96 10.26 9.28
C GLN A 11 4.32 10.33 7.89
N TYR A 12 3.85 11.51 7.45
CA TYR A 12 3.26 11.67 6.12
C TYR A 12 4.37 11.71 5.07
N ALA A 13 4.50 10.62 4.31
CA ALA A 13 5.54 10.46 3.30
C ALA A 13 5.29 11.22 1.98
N GLY A 14 4.21 11.99 1.89
CA GLY A 14 3.87 12.75 0.68
C GLY A 14 3.45 11.87 -0.50
N ALA A 15 3.70 12.37 -1.72
CA ALA A 15 3.43 11.63 -2.95
C ALA A 15 4.64 10.74 -3.29
N LEU A 16 4.50 9.43 -3.07
CA LEU A 16 5.47 8.43 -3.46
C LEU A 16 5.10 7.85 -4.83
N ASP A 17 6.09 7.61 -5.68
CA ASP A 17 5.88 6.72 -6.82
C ASP A 17 5.78 5.26 -6.35
N ALA A 18 5.28 4.40 -7.24
CA ALA A 18 5.01 3.00 -6.91
C ALA A 18 6.28 2.23 -6.54
N GLY A 19 7.43 2.58 -7.13
CA GLY A 19 8.70 1.92 -6.84
C GLY A 19 9.23 2.25 -5.45
N HIS A 20 9.21 3.52 -5.08
CA HIS A 20 9.57 3.96 -3.73
C HIS A 20 8.62 3.36 -2.69
N ALA A 21 7.31 3.35 -2.95
CA ALA A 21 6.34 2.71 -2.06
C ALA A 21 6.62 1.20 -1.92
N ALA A 22 6.84 0.48 -3.01
CA ALA A 22 7.17 -0.94 -2.98
C ALA A 22 8.47 -1.23 -2.20
N GLY A 23 9.47 -0.35 -2.32
CA GLY A 23 10.71 -0.43 -1.54
C GLY A 23 10.50 -0.30 -0.03
N ILE A 24 9.56 0.57 0.40
CA ILE A 24 9.20 0.73 1.82
C ILE A 24 8.38 -0.47 2.32
N VAL A 25 7.43 -0.95 1.50
CA VAL A 25 6.54 -2.06 1.86
C VAL A 25 7.31 -3.37 2.01
N ARG A 26 8.30 -3.62 1.14
CA ARG A 26 9.06 -4.87 1.13
C ARG A 26 9.82 -5.08 2.43
N GLY A 27 9.56 -6.20 3.09
CA GLY A 27 10.18 -6.60 4.34
C GLY A 27 9.75 -5.78 5.57
N ALA A 28 8.85 -4.80 5.43
CA ALA A 28 8.33 -4.05 6.55
C ALA A 28 7.35 -4.89 7.38
N VAL A 29 7.53 -4.88 8.70
CA VAL A 29 6.70 -5.63 9.65
C VAL A 29 6.23 -4.70 10.76
N GLY A 30 4.91 -4.63 10.94
CA GLY A 30 4.27 -3.90 12.03
C GLY A 30 3.62 -4.84 13.04
N GLN A 31 2.87 -4.27 13.98
CA GLN A 31 2.15 -5.03 15.01
C GLN A 31 1.12 -6.00 14.41
N SER A 32 0.56 -5.67 13.24
CA SER A 32 -0.44 -6.48 12.54
C SER A 32 0.16 -7.47 11.54
N GLY A 33 1.49 -7.60 11.47
CA GLY A 33 2.17 -8.50 10.53
C GLY A 33 2.91 -7.76 9.41
N ARG A 34 3.16 -8.47 8.31
CA ARG A 34 3.92 -7.96 7.16
C ARG A 34 3.10 -6.94 6.38
N ASN A 35 3.75 -5.87 5.93
CA ASN A 35 3.10 -4.85 5.13
C ASN A 35 2.74 -5.38 3.72
N GLU A 36 3.53 -6.32 3.18
CA GLU A 36 3.22 -6.96 1.89
C GLU A 36 1.87 -7.68 1.93
N ASP A 37 1.61 -8.45 2.99
CA ASP A 37 0.36 -9.19 3.17
C ASP A 37 -0.83 -8.22 3.22
N TYR A 38 -0.67 -7.08 3.89
CA TYR A 38 -1.70 -6.04 3.96
C TYR A 38 -2.00 -5.42 2.58
N VAL A 39 -0.97 -5.07 1.81
CA VAL A 39 -1.13 -4.48 0.47
C VAL A 39 -1.83 -5.45 -0.47
N LEU A 40 -1.40 -6.72 -0.48
CA LEU A 40 -1.97 -7.74 -1.35
C LEU A 40 -3.42 -8.06 -0.99
N SER A 41 -3.75 -8.22 0.29
CA SER A 41 -5.13 -8.43 0.73
C SER A 41 -6.03 -7.23 0.42
N THR A 42 -5.51 -6.01 0.53
CA THR A 42 -6.26 -4.80 0.14
C THR A 42 -6.57 -4.79 -1.35
N LEU A 43 -5.61 -5.16 -2.21
CA LEU A 43 -5.82 -5.27 -3.65
C LEU A 43 -6.87 -6.33 -4.00
N GLU A 44 -6.81 -7.51 -3.39
CA GLU A 44 -7.82 -8.57 -3.57
C GLU A 44 -9.22 -8.07 -3.18
N HIS A 45 -9.33 -7.30 -2.09
CA HIS A 45 -10.61 -6.74 -1.65
C HIS A 45 -11.14 -5.66 -2.61
N LEU A 46 -10.28 -4.77 -3.11
CA LEU A 46 -10.66 -3.78 -4.10
C LEU A 46 -11.12 -4.45 -5.40
N GLU A 47 -10.42 -5.48 -5.87
CA GLU A 47 -10.80 -6.25 -7.05
C GLU A 47 -12.16 -6.92 -6.88
N ALA A 48 -12.43 -7.53 -5.73
CA ALA A 48 -13.73 -8.14 -5.42
C ALA A 48 -14.88 -7.13 -5.42
N LEU A 49 -14.61 -5.85 -5.14
CA LEU A 49 -15.55 -4.75 -5.23
C LEU A 49 -15.66 -4.13 -6.64
N GLY A 50 -14.85 -4.60 -7.60
CA GLY A 50 -14.77 -4.05 -8.96
C GLY A 50 -14.04 -2.71 -9.05
N ILE A 51 -13.22 -2.38 -8.05
CA ILE A 51 -12.47 -1.13 -7.97
C ILE A 51 -11.05 -1.36 -8.53
N ARG A 52 -10.61 -0.47 -9.44
CA ARG A 52 -9.26 -0.48 -10.00
C ARG A 52 -8.48 0.72 -9.47
N ASP A 53 -7.32 0.45 -8.88
CA ASP A 53 -6.36 1.45 -8.44
C ASP A 53 -5.01 1.11 -9.06
N HIS A 54 -4.73 1.73 -10.21
CA HIS A 54 -3.53 1.40 -11.00
C HIS A 54 -2.22 1.69 -10.28
N TRP A 55 -2.20 2.67 -9.37
CA TRP A 55 -0.99 2.98 -8.62
C TRP A 55 -0.73 1.91 -7.56
N LEU A 56 -1.76 1.52 -6.80
CA LEU A 56 -1.62 0.48 -5.79
C LEU A 56 -1.38 -0.90 -6.42
N GLU A 57 -2.01 -1.19 -7.56
CA GLU A 57 -1.77 -2.40 -8.35
C GLU A 57 -0.31 -2.53 -8.78
N GLU A 58 0.31 -1.41 -9.14
CA GLU A 58 1.73 -1.38 -9.52
C GLU A 58 2.65 -1.60 -8.31
N VAL A 59 2.32 -1.02 -7.14
CA VAL A 59 3.01 -1.33 -5.89
C VAL A 59 2.91 -2.84 -5.58
N GLY A 60 1.70 -3.40 -5.67
CA GLY A 60 1.42 -4.82 -5.47
C GLY A 60 2.25 -5.73 -6.39
N ARG A 61 2.26 -5.42 -7.69
CA ARG A 61 3.05 -6.15 -8.69
C ARG A 61 4.54 -6.19 -8.34
N GLN A 62 5.07 -5.07 -7.83
CA GLN A 62 6.47 -4.97 -7.49
C GLN A 62 6.79 -5.75 -6.21
N VAL A 63 5.91 -5.80 -5.22
CA VAL A 63 6.19 -6.51 -3.94
C VAL A 63 5.94 -8.02 -4.01
N SER A 64 5.06 -8.49 -4.89
CA SER A 64 4.79 -9.92 -5.07
C SER A 64 6.07 -10.71 -5.39
N PRO A 65 6.31 -11.85 -4.72
CA PRO A 65 7.40 -12.74 -5.10
C PRO A 65 7.16 -13.26 -6.53
N SER A 66 8.24 -13.30 -7.33
CA SER A 66 8.24 -13.90 -8.67
C SER A 66 7.94 -15.39 -8.63
#